data_AF-A0A3D1QW12-F1
#
_entry.id   AF-A0A3D1QW12-F1
#
_cell.length_a   1.000
_cell.length_b   1.000
_cell.length_c   1.000
_cell.angle_alpha   90.00
_cell.angle_beta   90.00
_cell.angle_gamma   90.00
#
_symmetry.space_group_name_H-M   'P 1'
#
loop_
_entity.id
_entity.type
_entity.pdbx_description
1 polymer ?
#
loop_
_entity_poly.entity_id
_entity_poly.type
_entity_poly.pdbx_seq_one_letter_code
_entity_poly.pdbx_strand_id
1 'polypeptide(L)' 'MNDKPLRVLVAMGTRPEVIKMAPVVRALRQRPADFQTIVCATAQHRQMLDQALEVFDL' A
#
# COMPACT_ATOMS: atom_id res chain seq x y z
N MET A 1 9.54 -7.66 24.87
CA MET A 1 9.56 -6.92 23.59
C MET A 1 8.34 -7.36 22.81
N ASN A 2 7.62 -6.47 22.14
CA ASN A 2 6.26 -6.71 21.66
C ASN A 2 6.25 -7.79 20.55
N ASP A 3 5.71 -8.98 20.82
CA ASP A 3 5.66 -10.15 19.90
C ASP A 3 4.72 -9.96 18.69
N LYS A 4 4.26 -8.74 18.39
CA LYS A 4 3.30 -8.47 17.32
C LYS A 4 3.92 -7.62 16.21
N PRO A 5 3.67 -7.96 14.94
CA PRO A 5 4.15 -7.17 13.80
C PRO A 5 3.61 -5.75 13.88
N LEU A 6 4.43 -4.77 13.48
CA LEU A 6 4.06 -3.37 13.45
C LEU A 6 2.97 -3.15 12.42
N ARG A 7 1.86 -2.53 12.83
CA ARG A 7 0.79 -2.16 11.90
C ARG A 7 1.18 -0.90 11.14
N VAL A 8 1.21 -1.01 9.81
CA VAL A 8 1.57 0.09 8.91
C VAL A 8 0.41 0.35 7.96
N LEU A 9 -0.20 1.54 8.06
CA LEU A 9 -1.21 2.03 7.14
C LEU A 9 -0.54 2.85 6.04
N VAL A 10 -0.69 2.43 4.79
CA VAL A 10 -0.25 3.18 3.61
C VAL A 10 -1.47 3.83 2.98
N ALA A 11 -1.57 5.16 3.11
CA ALA A 11 -2.66 5.96 2.56
C ALA A 11 -2.26 6.62 1.23
N MET A 12 -3.13 6.52 0.22
CA MET A 12 -2.88 7.01 -1.13
C MET A 12 -4.21 7.31 -1.84
N GLY A 13 -4.28 8.33 -2.69
CA GLY A 13 -5.54 8.80 -3.30
C GLY A 13 -5.50 8.97 -4.82
N THR A 14 -4.30 8.93 -5.41
CA THR A 14 -4.06 9.29 -6.80
C THR A 14 -3.09 8.30 -7.48
N ARG A 15 -3.14 8.24 -8.81
CA ARG A 15 -2.22 7.42 -9.62
C ARG A 15 -0.72 7.68 -9.37
N PRO A 16 -0.23 8.94 -9.30
CA PRO A 16 1.18 9.19 -8.98
C PRO A 16 1.60 8.67 -7.60
N GLU A 17 0.70 8.69 -6.61
CA GLU A 17 0.97 8.12 -5.29
C GLU A 17 1.07 6.59 -5.35
N VAL A 18 0.16 5.92 -6.08
CA VAL A 18 0.23 4.46 -6.31
C VAL A 18 1.57 4.06 -6.91
N ILE A 19 1.98 4.74 -7.99
CA ILE A 19 3.22 4.43 -8.72
C ILE A 19 4.44 4.55 -7.80
N LYS A 20 4.46 5.56 -6.92
CA LYS A 20 5.57 5.80 -5.98
C LYS A 20 5.55 4.85 -4.78
N MET A 21 4.36 4.49 -4.30
CA MET A 21 4.19 3.72 -3.06
C MET A 21 4.16 2.20 -3.28
N ALA A 22 3.87 1.73 -4.49
CA ALA A 22 3.83 0.29 -4.78
C ALA A 22 5.12 -0.47 -4.42
N PRO A 23 6.34 0.05 -4.70
CA PRO A 23 7.57 -0.62 -4.27
C PRO A 23 7.70 -0.71 -2.74
N VAL A 24 7.23 0.31 -2.01
CA VAL A 24 7.26 0.35 -0.54
C VAL A 24 6.27 -0.66 0.04
N VAL A 25 5.04 -0.69 -0.47
CA VAL A 25 4.02 -1.67 -0.05
C VAL A 25 4.51 -3.09 -0.26
N ARG A 26 5.15 -3.37 -1.41
CA ARG A 26 5.73 -4.68 -1.69
C ARG A 26 6.84 -5.05 -0.71
N ALA A 27 7.74 -4.13 -0.40
CA ALA A 27 8.82 -4.37 0.57
C ALA A 27 8.29 -4.64 1.99
N LEU A 28 7.22 -3.97 2.41
CA LEU A 28 6.56 -4.22 3.70
C LEU A 28 5.86 -5.59 3.72
N ARG A 29 5.09 -5.91 2.67
CA ARG A 29 4.40 -7.22 2.52
C ARG A 29 5.37 -8.40 2.49
N GLN A 30 6.62 -8.21 2.05
CA GLN A 30 7.68 -9.24 2.06
C GLN A 30 8.24 -9.55 3.46
N ARG A 31 7.90 -8.76 4.49
CA ARG A 31 8.37 -8.95 5.87
C ARG A 31 7.18 -9.08 6.84
N PRO A 32 6.33 -10.12 6.69
CA PRO A 32 5.11 -10.26 7.49
C PRO A 32 5.34 -10.49 8.98
N ALA A 33 6.53 -10.98 9.38
CA ALA A 33 6.92 -11.10 10.79
C ALA A 33 7.15 -9.72 11.44
N ASP A 34 7.59 -8.74 10.65
CA ASP A 34 7.91 -7.39 11.12
C ASP A 34 6.74 -6.43 10.93
N PHE A 35 5.95 -6.60 9.85
CA PHE A 35 4.92 -5.65 9.44
C PHE A 35 3.59 -6.31 9.10
N GLN A 36 2.52 -5.74 9.64
CA GLN A 36 1.15 -5.92 9.16
C GLN A 36 0.80 -4.71 8.29
N THR A 37 0.92 -4.86 6.97
CA THR A 37 0.68 -3.79 5.99
C THR A 37 -0.79 -3.69 5.61
N ILE A 38 -1.36 -2.49 5.73
CA ILE A 38 -2.74 -2.16 5.33
C ILE A 38 -2.65 -1.06 4.27
N VAL A 39 -3.30 -1.25 3.13
CA VAL A 39 -3.41 -0.22 2.08
C VAL A 39 -4.79 0.42 2.18
N CYS A 40 -4.83 1.76 2.23
CA CYS A 40 -6.06 2.53 2.23
C CYS A 40 -6.04 3.51 1.07
N ALA A 41 -7.04 3.40 0.20
CA ALA A 41 -7.15 4.22 -0.98
C ALA A 41 -8.32 5.22 -0.83
N THR A 42 -8.05 6.53 -0.87
CA THR A 42 -9.08 7.57 -0.69
C THR A 42 -9.88 7.86 -1.96
N ALA A 43 -9.45 7.34 -3.10
CA ALA A 43 -10.15 7.44 -4.39
C ALA A 43 -10.49 8.86 -4.87
N GLN A 44 -9.57 9.81 -4.68
CA GLN A 44 -9.73 11.19 -5.21
C GLN A 44 -9.87 11.20 -6.75
N HIS A 45 -9.24 10.25 -7.45
CA HIS A 45 -9.40 10.03 -8.89
C HIS A 45 -9.67 8.55 -9.20
N ARG A 46 -10.91 8.07 -8.97
CA ARG A 46 -11.27 6.64 -8.97
C ARG A 46 -10.81 5.83 -10.19
N GLN A 47 -11.21 6.19 -11.41
CA GLN A 47 -10.84 5.41 -12.61
C GLN A 47 -9.32 5.30 -12.85
N MET A 48 -8.57 6.39 -12.67
CA MET A 48 -7.12 6.37 -12.87
C MET A 48 -6.37 5.69 -11.72
N LEU A 49 -6.93 5.74 -10.52
CA LEU A 49 -6.43 5.04 -9.35
C LEU A 49 -6.60 3.53 -9.53
N ASP A 50 -7.78 3.07 -9.95
CA ASP A 50 -8.09 1.65 -10.12
C ASP A 50 -7.14 1.00 -11.14
N GLN A 51 -6.89 1.68 -12.28
CA GLN A 51 -5.89 1.25 -13.27
C GLN A 51 -4.49 1.08 -12.67
N ALA A 52 -4.10 1.99 -11.77
CA ALA A 52 -2.78 1.91 -11.15
C ALA A 52 -2.72 0.79 -10.11
N LEU A 53 -3.76 0.62 -9.29
CA LEU A 53 -3.84 -0.48 -8.32
C LEU A 53 -3.76 -1.84 -9.01
N GLU A 54 -4.48 -2.01 -10.12
CA GLU A 54 -4.45 -3.24 -10.93
C GLU A 54 -3.05 -3.54 -11.48
N VAL A 55 -2.35 -2.53 -12.01
CA VAL A 55 -0.97 -2.68 -12.54
C VAL A 55 0.02 -3.17 -11.47
N PHE A 56 -0.19 -2.81 -10.20
CA PHE A 56 0.72 -3.14 -9.10
C PHE A 56 0.20 -4.23 -8.16
N ASP A 57 -0.96 -4.84 -8.44
CA ASP A 57 -1.59 -5.88 -7.62
C ASP A 57 -1.79 -5.43 -6.14
N LEU A 58 -2.37 -4.23 -5.98
CA LEU A 58 -2.54 -3.56 -4.67
C LEU A 58 -3.96 -3.53 -4.13
#